data_AF-A0A6P1ISN8-F1
#
_entry.id   AF-A0A6P1ISN8-F1
#
_cell.length_a   1.000
_cell.length_b   1.000
_cell.length_c   1.000
_cell.angle_alpha   90.00
_cell.angle_beta   90.00
_cell.angle_gamma   90.00
#
_symmetry.space_group_name_H-M   'P 1'
#
loop_
_entity.id
_entity.type
_entity.pdbx_description
1 polymer ?
#
loop_
_entity_poly.entity_id
_entity_poly.type
_entity_poly.pdbx_seq_one_letter_code
_entity_poly.pdbx_strand_id
1 'polypeptide(L)'
;MNVLKVTPQQVDLFSLVEKANESANPIFLRAKQGSAVVVSQKEWETLQEMLVIFNTPGVRKDLQEAIESITAPPSPTSVTDNAPRAELQDRTTPGIASGKQARRG
;
A
#
# COMPACT_ATOMS: atom_id res chain seq x y z
N MET A 1 9.87 10.31 22.41
CA MET A 1 9.22 9.63 23.56
C MET A 1 9.03 10.67 24.64
N ASN A 2 7.81 11.18 24.84
CA ASN A 2 7.53 12.26 25.80
C ASN A 2 7.12 11.65 27.14
N VAL A 3 7.91 11.90 28.18
CA VAL A 3 7.60 11.46 29.55
C VAL A 3 7.12 12.68 30.35
N LEU A 4 5.86 12.67 30.77
CA LEU A 4 5.31 13.70 31.62
C LEU A 4 5.60 13.35 33.09
N LYS A 5 6.28 14.25 33.80
CA LYS A 5 6.34 14.17 35.26
C LYS A 5 4.99 14.64 35.80
N VAL A 6 4.32 13.75 36.53
CA VAL A 6 2.97 13.98 37.05
C VAL A 6 3.07 14.27 38.54
N THR A 7 2.78 15.51 38.94
CA THR A 7 2.51 15.84 40.34
C THR A 7 1.01 15.69 40.61
N PRO A 8 0.59 15.04 41.71
CA PRO A 8 -0.82 14.68 41.99
C PRO A 8 -1.82 15.83 41.95
N GLN A 9 -1.36 17.08 42.14
CA GLN A 9 -2.20 18.28 42.21
C GLN A 9 -2.35 19.02 40.87
N GLN A 10 -1.69 18.57 39.78
CA GLN A 10 -1.67 19.28 38.49
C GLN A 10 -2.23 18.47 37.32
N VAL A 11 -2.70 17.24 37.54
CA VAL A 11 -3.09 16.37 36.43
C VAL A 11 -4.60 16.28 36.34
N ASP A 12 -5.14 17.06 35.40
CA ASP A 12 -6.51 16.91 34.95
C ASP A 12 -6.63 15.64 34.09
N LEU A 13 -7.30 14.62 34.65
CA LEU A 13 -7.52 13.34 34.00
C LEU A 13 -8.26 13.49 32.67
N PHE A 14 -9.20 14.43 32.56
CA PHE A 14 -9.97 14.63 31.33
C PHE A 14 -9.07 15.12 30.19
N SER A 15 -8.18 16.08 30.48
CA SER A 15 -7.18 16.55 29.50
C SER A 15 -6.21 15.46 29.05
N LEU A 16 -5.87 14.50 29.92
CA LEU A 16 -5.01 13.37 29.54
C LEU A 16 -5.73 12.40 28.60
N VAL A 17 -7.01 12.14 28.86
CA VAL A 17 -7.85 11.29 28.00
C VAL A 17 -8.00 11.93 26.63
N GLU A 18 -8.31 13.23 26.57
CA GLU A 18 -8.40 13.98 25.30
C GLU A 18 -7.08 13.89 24.51
N LYS A 19 -5.94 14.22 25.13
CA LYS A 19 -4.63 14.14 24.47
C LYS A 19 -4.27 12.74 24.00
N ALA A 20 -4.61 11.70 24.77
CA ALA A 20 -4.33 10.32 24.38
C ALA A 20 -5.16 9.91 23.16
N ASN A 21 -6.42 10.34 23.08
CA ASN A 21 -7.29 10.10 21.92
C ASN A 21 -6.87 10.89 20.68
N GLU A 22 -6.49 12.17 20.83
CA GLU A 22 -6.11 13.04 19.69
C GLU A 22 -4.76 12.68 19.09
N SER A 23 -3.77 12.39 19.94
CA SER A 23 -2.40 12.18 19.49
C SER A 23 -2.12 10.75 19.02
N ALA A 24 -3.00 9.79 19.36
CA ALA A 24 -2.77 8.35 19.22
C ALA A 24 -1.41 7.87 19.80
N ASN A 25 -0.84 8.64 20.74
CA ASN A 25 0.47 8.37 21.32
C ASN A 25 0.35 8.07 22.82
N PRO A 26 1.14 7.10 23.35
CA PRO A 26 1.15 6.81 24.77
C PRO A 26 1.71 7.98 25.58
N ILE A 27 1.02 8.32 26.67
CA ILE A 27 1.46 9.32 27.64
C ILE A 27 2.03 8.62 28.86
N PHE A 28 3.33 8.80 29.11
CA PHE A 28 4.01 8.20 30.25
C PHE A 28 3.87 9.10 31.48
N LEU A 29 3.31 8.54 32.54
CA LEU A 29 3.14 9.18 33.84
C LEU A 29 4.16 8.61 34.81
N ARG A 30 4.91 9.47 35.51
CA ARG A 30 5.84 9.07 36.57
C ARG A 30 5.45 9.73 37.89
N ALA A 31 5.23 8.91 38.93
CA ALA A 31 4.95 9.32 40.30
C ALA A 31 6.00 8.75 41.27
N LYS A 32 5.94 9.15 42.55
CA LYS A 32 6.84 8.62 43.58
C LYS A 32 6.61 7.12 43.84
N GLN A 33 5.37 6.67 43.72
CA GLN A 33 4.94 5.30 44.02
C GLN A 33 5.10 4.35 42.83
N GLY A 34 5.33 4.87 41.62
CA GLY A 34 5.41 4.04 40.42
C GLY A 34 5.23 4.85 39.13
N SER A 35 5.22 4.14 38.00
CA SER A 35 4.95 4.71 36.68
C SER A 35 3.73 4.04 36.06
N ALA A 36 2.99 4.79 35.26
CA ALA A 36 1.83 4.32 34.51
C ALA A 36 1.87 4.88 33.10
N VAL A 37 1.11 4.29 32.18
CA VAL A 37 0.97 4.77 30.80
C VAL A 37 -0.51 4.95 30.52
N VAL A 38 -0.89 6.10 29.96
CA VAL A 38 -2.23 6.37 29.45
C VAL A 38 -2.18 6.23 27.94
N VAL A 39 -3.08 5.43 27.39
CA VAL A 39 -3.30 5.23 25.96
C VAL A 39 -4.79 5.41 25.67
N SER A 40 -5.13 5.77 24.43
CA SER A 40 -6.52 5.73 24.00
C SER A 40 -7.07 4.30 24.10
N GLN A 41 -8.37 4.15 24.29
CA GLN A 41 -9.01 2.83 24.26
C GLN A 41 -8.79 2.14 22.91
N LYS A 42 -8.93 2.91 21.81
CA LYS A 42 -8.79 2.40 20.45
C LYS A 42 -7.39 1.85 20.19
N GLU A 43 -6.33 2.56 20.56
CA GLU A 43 -4.95 2.08 20.43
C GLU A 43 -4.71 0.87 21.33
N TRP A 44 -5.29 0.83 22.54
CA TRP A 44 -5.19 -0.34 23.41
C TRP A 44 -5.79 -1.59 22.75
N GLU A 45 -7.01 -1.49 22.22
CA GLU A 45 -7.67 -2.59 21.50
C GLU A 45 -6.86 -3.01 20.27
N THR A 46 -6.38 -2.06 19.48
CA THR A 46 -5.53 -2.32 18.31
C THR A 46 -4.24 -3.05 18.70
N LEU A 47 -3.60 -2.67 19.81
CA LEU A 47 -2.41 -3.35 20.31
C LEU A 47 -2.72 -4.79 20.74
N GLN A 48 -3.86 -5.03 21.38
CA GLN A 48 -4.29 -6.38 21.75
C GLN A 48 -4.52 -7.26 20.51
N GLU A 49 -5.20 -6.73 19.49
CA GLU A 49 -5.41 -7.43 18.22
C GLU A 49 -4.09 -7.76 17.52
N MET A 50 -3.18 -6.77 17.43
CA MET A 50 -1.86 -6.97 16.83
C MET A 50 -1.05 -8.04 17.56
N LEU A 51 -1.10 -8.06 18.90
CA LEU A 51 -0.44 -9.11 19.68
C LEU A 51 -1.00 -10.50 19.38
N VAL A 52 -2.32 -10.63 19.19
CA VAL A 52 -2.94 -11.90 18.78
C VAL A 52 -2.44 -12.32 17.40
N ILE A 53 -2.42 -11.41 16.42
CA ILE A 53 -1.93 -11.67 15.06
C ILE A 53 -0.47 -12.12 15.09
N PHE A 54 0.40 -11.39 15.80
CA PHE A 54 1.82 -11.72 15.88
C PHE A 54 2.14 -12.99 16.64
N ASN A 55 1.29 -13.38 17.59
CA ASN A 55 1.46 -14.59 18.37
C ASN A 55 0.82 -15.82 17.70
N THR A 56 0.14 -15.64 16.56
CA THR A 56 -0.39 -16.74 15.76
C THR A 56 0.73 -17.28 14.86
N PRO A 57 1.12 -18.56 15.02
CA PRO A 57 2.15 -19.17 14.17
C PRO A 57 1.76 -19.12 12.69
N GLY A 58 2.72 -18.86 11.80
CA GLY A 58 2.49 -18.79 10.35
C GLY A 58 2.07 -17.40 9.85
N VAL A 59 1.23 -16.68 10.59
CA VAL A 59 0.66 -15.40 10.13
C VAL A 59 1.70 -14.32 9.85
N ARG A 60 2.79 -14.28 10.63
CA ARG A 60 3.89 -13.33 10.37
C ARG A 60 4.51 -13.54 8.98
N LYS A 61 4.67 -14.80 8.57
CA LYS A 61 5.25 -15.15 7.27
C LYS A 61 4.30 -14.77 6.15
N ASP A 62 3.02 -15.12 6.29
CA ASP A 62 1.98 -14.81 5.30
C ASP A 62 1.83 -13.29 5.10
N LEU A 63 1.90 -12.50 6.18
CA LEU A 63 1.85 -11.04 6.11
C LEU A 63 3.09 -10.46 5.42
N GLN A 64 4.27 -11.02 5.66
CA GLN A 64 5.50 -10.57 5.00
C GLN A 64 5.48 -10.87 3.50
N GLU A 65 5.05 -12.07 3.11
CA GLU A 65 4.90 -12.44 1.69
C GLU A 65 3.87 -11.54 0.99
N ALA A 66 2.76 -11.21 1.65
CA ALA A 66 1.77 -10.28 1.12
C ALA A 66 2.35 -8.86 0.91
N ILE A 67 3.13 -8.34 1.88
CA ILE A 67 3.78 -7.02 1.76
C ILE A 67 4.82 -7.02 0.62
N GLU A 68 5.60 -8.10 0.50
CA GLU A 68 6.58 -8.27 -0.58
C GLU A 68 5.89 -8.33 -1.94
N SER A 69 4.77 -9.04 -2.06
CA SER A 69 3.97 -9.08 -3.30
C SER A 69 3.38 -7.71 -3.69
N ILE A 70 3.03 -6.87 -2.72
CA ILE A 70 2.49 -5.52 -2.98
C ILE A 70 3.61 -4.53 -3.32
N THR A 71 4.79 -4.68 -2.71
CA THR A 71 5.91 -3.74 -2.81
C THR A 71 6.87 -4.09 -3.94
N ALA A 72 6.86 -5.34 -4.43
CA ALA A 72 7.61 -5.73 -5.61
C ALA A 72 7.17 -4.86 -6.81
N PRO A 73 8.12 -4.28 -7.59
CA PRO A 73 7.75 -3.63 -8.84
C PRO A 73 6.98 -4.64 -9.69
N PRO A 74 5.95 -4.24 -10.45
CA PRO A 74 5.27 -5.17 -11.33
C PRO A 74 6.35 -5.80 -12.19
N SER A 75 6.54 -7.12 -12.02
CA SER A 75 7.42 -7.87 -12.91
C SER A 75 6.96 -7.53 -14.32
N PRO A 76 7.88 -7.21 -15.26
CA PRO A 76 7.47 -6.97 -16.62
C PRO A 76 6.75 -8.23 -17.06
N THR A 77 5.42 -8.15 -17.11
CA THR A 77 4.57 -9.15 -17.74
C THR A 77 5.28 -9.47 -19.03
N SER A 78 5.68 -10.72 -19.22
CA SER A 78 6.16 -11.20 -20.51
C SER A 78 5.02 -10.91 -21.48
N VAL A 79 5.09 -9.75 -22.13
CA VAL A 79 4.34 -9.43 -23.32
C VAL A 79 4.94 -10.40 -24.32
N THR A 80 4.36 -11.59 -24.39
CA THR A 80 4.60 -12.49 -25.51
C THR A 80 4.24 -11.67 -26.73
N ASP A 81 5.28 -11.26 -27.47
CA ASP A 81 5.23 -10.66 -28.78
C ASP A 81 4.24 -11.46 -29.64
N ASN A 82 3.01 -10.98 -29.72
CA ASN A 82 2.08 -11.43 -30.74
C ASN A 82 2.23 -10.45 -31.91
N ALA A 83 3.42 -10.46 -32.52
CA ALA A 83 3.68 -9.76 -33.75
C ALA A 83 2.83 -10.41 -34.86
N PRO A 84 2.01 -9.66 -35.62
CA PRO A 84 1.31 -10.24 -36.74
C PRO A 84 2.33 -10.59 -37.83
N ARG A 85 2.40 -11.87 -38.18
CA ARG A 85 3.19 -12.40 -39.30
C ARG A 85 2.65 -11.77 -40.60
N ALA A 86 3.34 -10.76 -41.11
CA ALA A 86 3.05 -10.21 -42.42
C ALA A 86 3.29 -11.29 -43.49
N GLU A 87 2.21 -11.82 -44.05
CA GLU A 87 2.25 -12.63 -45.26
C GLU A 87 2.82 -11.79 -46.41
N LEU A 88 4.00 -12.15 -46.89
CA LEU A 88 4.56 -11.68 -48.15
C LEU A 88 3.71 -12.31 -49.28
N GLN A 89 2.64 -11.65 -49.70
CA GLN A 89 1.91 -12.04 -50.91
C GLN A 89 2.66 -11.53 -52.14
N ASP A 90 3.38 -12.48 -52.72
CA ASP A 90 3.89 -12.49 -54.08
C ASP A 90 2.81 -12.04 -55.08
N ARG A 91 2.98 -10.86 -55.66
CA ARG A 91 2.21 -10.42 -56.84
C ARG A 91 3.16 -9.88 -57.89
N THR A 92 3.78 -10.83 -58.57
CA THR A 92 4.15 -10.64 -59.97
C THR A 92 2.85 -10.46 -60.78
N THR A 93 2.63 -9.28 -61.37
CA THR A 93 1.69 -9.14 -62.49
C THR A 93 2.44 -8.54 -63.68
N PRO A 94 2.46 -9.21 -64.85
CA PRO A 94 3.15 -8.75 -66.05
C PRO A 94 2.36 -7.64 -66.75
N GLY A 95 3.07 -6.79 -67.49
CA GLY A 95 2.48 -5.77 -68.34
C GLY A 95 1.77 -6.32 -69.58
N ILE A 96 0.94 -5.48 -70.20
CA ILE A 96 1.10 -4.94 -71.56
C ILE A 96 -0.25 -4.41 -72.11
N ALA A 97 -0.17 -3.23 -72.74
CA ALA A 97 -0.95 -2.73 -73.88
C ALA A 97 -2.34 -2.07 -73.69
N SER A 98 -2.32 -0.76 -73.96
CA SER A 98 -2.91 -0.13 -75.17
C SER A 98 -4.38 0.29 -75.14
N GLY A 99 -4.62 1.52 -75.60
CA GLY A 99 -5.89 1.86 -76.25
C GLY A 99 -6.51 3.21 -75.94
N LYS A 100 -5.96 4.28 -76.53
CA LYS A 100 -6.69 5.32 -77.31
C LYS A 100 -8.06 5.87 -76.83
N GLN A 101 -8.04 7.20 -76.66
CA GLN A 101 -8.87 8.22 -77.33
C GLN A 101 -10.31 8.56 -76.87
N ALA A 102 -10.53 9.89 -76.98
CA ALA A 102 -11.75 10.68 -77.23
C ALA A 102 -12.50 11.18 -75.99
N ARG A 103 -12.49 12.51 -75.69
CA ARG A 103 -13.36 13.58 -76.26
C ARG A 103 -14.83 13.21 -76.12
N ARG A 104 -15.72 13.95 -75.44
CA ARG A 104 -16.23 15.33 -75.55
C ARG A 104 -17.37 15.35 -74.49
N GLY A 105 -17.85 16.44 -73.91
CA GLY A 105 -17.71 17.88 -74.07
C GLY A 105 -18.62 18.53 -73.03
#